data_AF-A0A7J9QPY3-F1
#
_entry.id   AF-A0A7J9QPY3-F1
#
_cell.length_a   1.000
_cell.length_b   1.000
_cell.length_c   1.000
_cell.angle_alpha   90.00
_cell.angle_beta   90.00
_cell.angle_gamma   90.00
#
_symmetry.space_group_name_H-M   'P 1'
#
loop_
_entity.id
_entity.type
_entity.pdbx_description
1 polymer ?
#
loop_
_entity_poly.entity_id
_entity_poly.type
_entity_poly.pdbx_seq_one_letter_code
_entity_poly.pdbx_strand_id
1 'polypeptide(L)' 'MPQSKPLISIVNVVATASIDQRLDLKDVTEKFPEVEWTPELFPGAVFRLKNP' A
#
# COMPACT_ATOMS: atom_id res chain seq x y z
N MET A 1 -11.96 36.45 -21.85
CA MET A 1 -12.20 35.97 -20.46
C MET A 1 -10.83 35.76 -19.82
N PRO A 2 -10.56 36.25 -18.60
CA PRO A 2 -9.27 36.00 -17.98
C PRO A 2 -9.19 34.52 -17.57
N GLN A 3 -8.22 33.78 -18.09
CA GLN A 3 -7.91 32.44 -17.61
C GLN A 3 -7.08 32.57 -16.33
N SER A 4 -7.63 32.16 -15.19
CA SER A 4 -6.89 32.01 -13.94
C SER A 4 -6.12 30.67 -13.95
N LYS A 5 -4.93 30.66 -13.36
CA LYS A 5 -4.16 29.40 -13.19
C LYS A 5 -4.88 28.51 -12.18
N PRO A 6 -5.08 27.21 -12.46
CA PRO A 6 -5.69 26.29 -11.51
C PRO A 6 -4.78 26.06 -10.30
N LEU A 7 -5.37 25.99 -9.11
CA LEU A 7 -4.68 25.56 -7.90
C LEU A 7 -4.70 24.03 -7.86
N ILE A 8 -3.53 23.40 -7.97
CA ILE A 8 -3.40 21.94 -7.99
C ILE A 8 -2.76 21.49 -6.67
N SER A 9 -3.34 20.50 -6.01
CA SER A 9 -2.82 19.88 -4.80
C SER A 9 -2.80 18.36 -4.95
N ILE A 10 -1.69 17.73 -4.55
CA ILE A 10 -1.54 16.28 -4.53
C ILE A 10 -2.14 15.76 -3.23
N VAL A 11 -3.14 14.88 -3.35
CA VAL A 11 -3.85 14.31 -2.19
C VAL A 11 -3.50 12.85 -1.93
N ASN A 12 -2.99 12.15 -2.94
CA ASN A 12 -2.58 10.77 -2.84
C ASN A 12 -1.60 10.42 -3.97
N VAL A 13 -0.67 9.52 -3.69
CA VAL A 13 0.26 8.96 -4.67
C VAL A 13 0.23 7.44 -4.54
N VAL A 14 0.11 6.75 -5.67
CA VAL A 14 0.18 5.28 -5.73
C VAL A 14 1.45 4.89 -6.48
N ALA A 15 2.24 4.00 -5.90
CA ALA A 15 3.46 3.48 -6.49
C ALA A 15 3.45 1.95 -6.45
N THR A 16 4.23 1.34 -7.36
CA THR A 16 4.43 -0.11 -7.43
C THR A 16 5.92 -0.41 -7.44
N ALA A 17 6.34 -1.42 -6.70
CA ALA A 17 7.72 -1.90 -6.66
C ALA A 17 7.74 -3.44 -6.64
N SER A 18 8.85 -4.02 -7.10
CA SER A 18 9.14 -5.45 -6.98
C SER A 18 10.30 -5.64 -6.01
N ILE A 19 10.24 -6.68 -5.19
CA ILE A 19 11.30 -7.08 -4.25
C ILE A 19 12.13 -8.24 -4.85
N ASP A 20 11.72 -8.78 -6.00
CA ASP A 20 12.37 -9.90 -6.71
C ASP A 20 12.67 -11.13 -5.83
N GLN A 21 11.91 -11.28 -4.75
CA GLN A 21 12.01 -12.37 -3.78
C GLN A 21 10.62 -12.95 -3.52
N ARG A 22 10.56 -14.27 -3.32
CA ARG A 22 9.34 -14.94 -2.86
C ARG A 22 9.11 -14.68 -1.38
N LEU A 23 7.89 -14.28 -1.03
CA LEU A 23 7.45 -14.06 0.35
C LEU A 23 6.37 -15.09 0.70
N ASP A 24 6.52 -15.70 1.89
CA ASP A 24 5.45 -16.51 2.48
C ASP A 24 4.54 -15.58 3.31
N LEU A 25 3.36 -15.29 2.79
CA LEU A 25 2.41 -14.36 3.42
C LEU A 25 1.90 -14.87 4.77
N LYS A 26 1.90 -16.19 4.99
CA LYS A 26 1.52 -16.77 6.28
C LYS A 26 2.59 -16.48 7.33
N ASP A 27 3.85 -16.78 7.02
CA ASP A 27 4.99 -16.50 7.90
C ASP A 27 5.15 -14.99 8.19
N VAL A 28 4.95 -14.13 7.18
CA VAL A 28 4.94 -12.67 7.36
C VAL A 28 3.85 -12.25 8.34
N THR A 29 2.63 -12.76 8.20
CA THR A 29 1.52 -12.41 9.10
C THR A 29 1.77 -12.88 10.54
N GLU A 30 2.39 -14.06 10.73
CA GLU A 30 2.76 -14.57 12.05
C GLU A 30 3.86 -13.72 12.73
N LYS A 31 4.82 -13.21 11.94
CA LYS A 31 5.94 -12.39 12.45
C LYS A 31 5.57 -10.92 12.66
N PHE A 32 4.62 -10.40 11.89
CA PHE A 32 4.23 -9.00 11.91
C PHE A 32 2.73 -8.90 12.23
N PRO A 33 2.34 -8.78 13.51
CA PRO A 33 0.93 -8.77 13.93
C PRO A 33 0.10 -7.61 13.36
N GLU A 34 0.76 -6.56 12.86
CA GLU A 34 0.11 -5.41 12.21
C GLU A 34 -0.23 -5.68 10.73
N VAL A 35 0.15 -6.85 10.19
CA VAL A 35 -0.19 -7.28 8.84
C VAL A 35 -1.55 -8.00 8.87
N GLU A 36 -2.45 -7.56 7.99
CA GLU A 36 -3.76 -8.17 7.80
C GLU A 36 -3.73 -9.05 6.55
N TRP A 37 -4.00 -10.35 6.70
CA TRP A 37 -4.08 -11.28 5.58
C TRP A 37 -5.28 -12.21 5.72
N THR A 38 -6.19 -12.14 4.74
CA THR A 38 -7.38 -13.00 4.67
C THR A 38 -7.56 -13.44 3.22
N PRO A 39 -6.92 -14.54 2.79
CA PRO A 39 -6.83 -14.92 1.37
C PRO A 39 -8.19 -15.19 0.71
N GLU A 40 -9.22 -15.52 1.50
CA GLU A 40 -10.59 -15.70 1.02
C GLU A 40 -11.25 -14.38 0.58
N LEU A 41 -10.84 -13.24 1.15
CA LEU A 41 -11.37 -11.91 0.82
C LEU A 41 -10.45 -11.14 -0.12
N PHE A 42 -9.14 -11.25 0.09
CA PHE A 42 -8.13 -10.57 -0.73
C PHE A 42 -6.82 -11.38 -0.73
N PRO A 43 -6.22 -11.68 -1.89
CA PRO A 43 -5.04 -12.53 -1.97
C PRO A 43 -3.75 -11.89 -1.42
N GLY A 44 -3.70 -10.56 -1.31
CA GLY A 44 -2.53 -9.83 -0.81
C GLY A 44 -2.57 -9.62 0.70
N ALA A 45 -1.40 -9.50 1.31
CA ALA A 45 -1.26 -9.03 2.68
C ALA A 45 -1.31 -7.48 2.70
N VAL A 46 -2.08 -6.91 3.63
CA VAL A 46 -2.21 -5.47 3.82
C VAL A 46 -1.39 -5.06 5.02
N PHE A 47 -0.51 -4.07 4.83
CA PHE A 47 0.31 -3.52 5.90
C PHE A 47 0.21 -1.99 5.90
N ARG A 48 -0.04 -1.40 7.07
CA ARG A 48 -0.20 0.04 7.24
C ARG A 48 0.94 0.59 8.07
N LEU A 49 1.82 1.37 7.43
CA LEU A 49 2.88 2.08 8.12
C LEU A 49 2.29 3.23 8.95
N LYS A 50 2.66 3.31 10.23
CA LYS A 50 2.28 4.44 11.11
C LYS A 50 3.00 5.73 10.73
N ASN A 51 4.22 5.61 10.21
CA ASN A 51 5.01 6.71 9.70
C ASN A 51 5.61 6.29 8.34
N PRO A 52 5.21 6.92 7.23
CA PRO A 52 5.67 6.57 5.89
C PRO A 52 7.15 6.89 5.64
#